data_AF-A0A7L4P903-F1
#
_entry.id   AF-A0A7L4P903-F1
#
_cell.length_a   1.000
_cell.length_b   1.000
_cell.length_c   1.000
_cell.angle_alpha   90.00
_cell.angle_beta   90.00
_cell.angle_gamma   90.00
#
_symmetry.space_group_name_H-M   'P 1'
#
loop_
_entity.id
_entity.type
_entity.pdbx_description
1 polymer ?
#
loop_
_entity_poly.entity_id
_entity_poly.type
_entity_poly.pdbx_seq_one_letter_code
_entity_poly.pdbx_strand_id
1 'polypeptide(L)'
;MNLETPKNRLLAGIILFIILIALCLHYASEQENHKKYPSYKEILASYPQKEVVNVFGSVNQINNGSFQIEENYNGQMVYMTIISNTSVSLKDKITLNGVLGPDNQIVSVQVMEVNEYWKYIFLLFRSFLVLIFLIYVFNRYWQFNQEKFEFRRR
;
A
#
# COMPACT_ATOMS: atom_id res chain seq x y z
N MET A 1 -29.54 27.68 3.70
CA MET A 1 -29.35 27.57 5.16
C MET A 1 -28.29 28.61 5.55
N ASN A 2 -28.67 29.68 6.26
CA ASN A 2 -27.73 30.77 6.60
C ASN A 2 -26.70 30.28 7.62
N LEU A 3 -25.45 30.18 7.19
CA LEU A 3 -24.29 29.69 7.95
C LEU A 3 -23.57 30.82 8.73
N GLU A 4 -24.25 31.93 8.99
CA GLU A 4 -23.63 33.15 9.52
C GLU A 4 -23.33 33.07 11.03
N THR A 5 -23.94 32.15 11.77
CA THR A 5 -23.73 32.00 13.22
C THR A 5 -22.81 30.80 13.55
N PRO A 6 -21.92 30.93 14.56
CA PRO A 6 -20.93 29.90 14.90
C PRO A 6 -21.57 28.56 15.30
N LYS A 7 -22.78 28.58 15.87
CA LYS A 7 -23.55 27.36 16.23
C LYS A 7 -24.03 26.59 14.99
N ASN A 8 -24.48 27.29 13.95
CA ASN A 8 -24.94 26.66 12.70
C ASN A 8 -23.76 26.01 11.95
N ARG A 9 -22.57 26.63 12.01
CA ARG A 9 -21.33 26.07 11.46
C ARG A 9 -20.88 24.82 12.21
N LEU A 10 -20.98 24.81 13.53
CA LEU A 10 -20.65 23.64 14.36
C LEU A 10 -21.61 22.47 14.10
N LEU A 11 -22.91 22.76 13.97
CA LEU A 11 -23.92 21.75 13.67
C LEU A 11 -23.75 21.17 12.26
N ALA A 12 -23.47 22.00 11.26
CA ALA A 12 -23.11 21.53 9.92
C ALA A 12 -21.84 20.67 9.91
N GLY A 13 -20.83 21.04 10.72
CA GLY A 13 -19.61 20.26 10.89
C GLY A 13 -19.86 18.87 11.49
N ILE A 14 -20.72 18.78 12.51
CA ILE A 14 -21.11 17.49 13.12
C ILE A 14 -21.84 16.61 12.09
N ILE A 15 -22.79 17.19 11.34
CA ILE A 15 -23.53 16.44 10.31
C ILE A 15 -22.56 15.90 9.25
N LEU A 16 -21.63 16.72 8.76
CA LEU A 16 -20.59 16.29 7.82
C LEU A 16 -19.72 15.18 8.41
N PHE A 17 -19.36 15.27 9.68
CA PHE A 17 -18.55 14.25 10.35
C PHE A 17 -19.31 12.92 10.49
N ILE A 18 -20.59 12.95 10.83
CA ILE A 18 -21.45 11.76 10.90
C ILE A 18 -21.59 11.11 9.52
N ILE A 19 -21.83 11.91 8.47
CA ILE A 19 -21.90 11.41 7.09
C ILE A 19 -20.57 10.77 6.69
N LEU A 20 -19.45 11.40 7.02
CA LEU A 20 -18.11 10.87 6.74
C LEU A 20 -17.89 9.52 7.44
N ILE A 21 -18.26 9.40 8.72
CA ILE A 21 -18.17 8.12 9.45
C ILE A 21 -19.04 7.05 8.78
N ALA A 22 -20.28 7.38 8.42
CA ALA A 22 -21.18 6.44 7.76
C ALA A 22 -20.61 5.95 6.42
N LEU A 23 -20.03 6.85 5.63
CA LEU A 23 -19.35 6.50 4.37
C LEU A 23 -18.13 5.61 4.60
N CYS A 24 -17.31 5.90 5.63
CA CYS A 24 -16.17 5.08 5.99
C CYS A 24 -16.59 3.67 6.42
N LEU A 25 -17.64 3.54 7.24
CA LEU A 25 -18.15 2.24 7.70
C LEU A 25 -18.76 1.44 6.54
N HIS A 26 -19.55 2.09 5.69
CA HIS A 26 -20.12 1.47 4.50
C HIS A 26 -19.02 0.96 3.56
N TYR A 27 -18.02 1.80 3.27
CA TYR A 27 -16.89 1.41 2.45
C TYR A 27 -16.12 0.22 3.06
N ALA A 28 -15.86 0.25 4.37
CA ALA A 28 -15.17 -0.85 5.06
C ALA A 28 -15.95 -2.18 5.01
N SER A 29 -17.29 -2.13 5.10
CA SER A 29 -18.14 -3.32 5.03
C SER A 29 -18.25 -3.90 3.62
N GLU A 30 -18.34 -3.06 2.60
CA GLU A 30 -18.59 -3.48 1.21
C GLU A 30 -17.31 -3.75 0.41
N GLN A 31 -16.14 -3.49 1.00
CA GLN A 31 -14.85 -3.66 0.32
C GLN A 31 -14.60 -5.11 -0.11
N GLU A 32 -15.07 -6.10 0.65
CA GLU A 32 -14.87 -7.52 0.31
C GLU A 32 -15.80 -7.98 -0.83
N ASN A 33 -17.05 -7.50 -0.85
CA ASN A 33 -18.07 -7.94 -1.81
C ASN A 33 -17.82 -7.45 -3.25
N HIS A 34 -17.07 -6.36 -3.43
CA HIS A 34 -16.81 -5.76 -4.75
C HIS A 34 -15.43 -6.11 -5.31
N LYS A 35 -14.71 -7.05 -4.69
CA LYS A 35 -13.40 -7.48 -5.23
C LYS A 35 -13.62 -8.28 -6.51
N LYS A 36 -12.95 -7.84 -7.58
CA LYS A 36 -12.93 -8.55 -8.86
C LYS A 36 -12.23 -9.92 -8.79
N TYR A 37 -11.31 -10.08 -7.84
CA TYR A 37 -10.52 -11.28 -7.62
C TYR A 37 -10.62 -11.73 -6.17
N PRO A 38 -10.49 -13.04 -5.90
CA PRO A 38 -10.60 -13.56 -4.54
C PRO A 38 -9.49 -13.03 -3.64
N SER A 39 -9.78 -12.99 -2.35
CA SER A 39 -8.79 -12.71 -1.30
C SER A 39 -7.89 -13.91 -1.04
N TYR A 40 -6.72 -13.68 -0.42
CA TYR A 40 -5.84 -14.74 0.06
C TYR A 40 -6.55 -15.77 0.94
N LYS A 41 -7.49 -15.33 1.78
CA LYS A 41 -8.29 -16.22 2.62
C LYS A 41 -9.12 -17.20 1.79
N GLU A 42 -9.74 -16.73 0.71
CA GLU A 42 -10.56 -17.56 -0.17
C GLU A 42 -9.69 -18.51 -1.01
N ILE A 43 -8.55 -18.00 -1.50
CA ILE A 43 -7.56 -18.80 -2.23
C ILE A 43 -7.10 -19.99 -1.40
N LEU A 44 -6.72 -19.75 -0.14
CA LEU A 44 -6.25 -20.79 0.77
C LEU A 44 -7.36 -21.73 1.27
N ALA A 45 -8.60 -21.25 1.33
CA ALA A 45 -9.70 -22.05 1.86
C ALA A 45 -10.12 -23.17 0.90
N SER A 46 -10.47 -22.86 -0.36
CA SER A 46 -10.91 -23.83 -1.38
C SER A 46 -11.15 -23.18 -2.76
N TYR A 47 -10.41 -22.14 -3.15
CA TYR A 47 -10.69 -21.48 -4.43
C TYR A 47 -10.41 -22.45 -5.61
N PRO A 48 -11.31 -22.50 -6.62
CA PRO A 48 -11.16 -23.41 -7.74
C PRO A 48 -9.82 -23.21 -8.47
N GLN A 49 -9.15 -24.33 -8.75
CA GLN A 49 -7.98 -24.33 -9.61
C GLN A 49 -8.37 -23.92 -11.03
N LYS A 50 -7.40 -23.40 -11.79
CA LYS A 50 -7.52 -22.89 -13.16
C LYS A 50 -8.30 -21.58 -13.29
N GLU A 51 -8.70 -20.98 -12.18
CA GLU A 51 -9.27 -19.63 -12.18
C GLU A 51 -8.20 -18.55 -11.99
N VAL A 52 -8.56 -17.33 -12.40
CA VAL A 52 -7.67 -16.17 -12.35
C VAL A 52 -7.72 -15.54 -10.97
N VAL A 53 -6.56 -15.37 -10.37
CA VAL A 53 -6.37 -14.73 -9.07
C VAL A 53 -5.46 -13.51 -9.22
N ASN A 54 -5.67 -12.51 -8.37
CA ASN A 54 -4.73 -11.42 -8.18
C ASN A 54 -3.97 -11.68 -6.88
N VAL A 55 -2.64 -11.75 -6.97
CA VAL A 55 -1.78 -12.01 -5.82
C VAL A 55 -0.73 -10.92 -5.72
N PHE A 56 -0.42 -10.52 -4.50
CA PHE A 56 0.54 -9.47 -4.20
C PHE A 56 1.41 -9.89 -3.03
N GLY A 57 2.71 -9.61 -3.10
CA GLY A 57 3.61 -9.98 -2.03
C GLY A 57 5.04 -9.53 -2.30
N SER A 58 5.92 -9.80 -1.34
CA SER A 58 7.34 -9.52 -1.45
C SER A 58 8.11 -10.79 -1.82
N VAL A 59 9.10 -10.70 -2.68
CA VAL A 59 9.93 -11.86 -3.06
C VAL A 59 10.78 -12.30 -1.87
N ASN A 60 10.57 -13.53 -1.42
CA ASN A 60 11.32 -14.13 -0.31
C ASN A 60 12.39 -15.12 -0.81
N GLN A 61 12.08 -15.89 -1.86
CA GLN A 61 12.99 -16.89 -2.41
C GLN A 61 12.97 -16.87 -3.94
N ILE A 62 14.12 -17.17 -4.55
CA ILE A 62 14.30 -17.20 -6.01
C ILE A 62 14.96 -18.53 -6.38
N ASN A 63 14.32 -19.25 -7.29
CA ASN A 63 14.77 -20.53 -7.82
C ASN A 63 14.90 -20.43 -9.34
N ASN A 64 15.50 -21.43 -9.99
CA ASN A 64 15.60 -21.45 -11.45
C ASN A 64 14.20 -21.63 -12.07
N GLY A 65 13.68 -20.55 -12.67
CA GLY A 65 12.38 -20.53 -13.38
C GLY A 65 11.16 -20.37 -12.47
N SER A 66 11.36 -20.15 -11.17
CA SER A 66 10.29 -19.83 -10.23
C SER A 66 10.77 -18.95 -9.10
N PHE A 67 9.86 -18.23 -8.46
CA PHE A 67 10.16 -17.48 -7.25
C PHE A 67 8.98 -17.55 -6.28
N GLN A 68 9.26 -17.40 -5.00
CA GLN A 68 8.25 -17.41 -3.95
C GLN A 68 8.02 -15.99 -3.46
N ILE A 69 6.74 -15.61 -3.41
CA ILE A 69 6.30 -14.40 -2.73
C ILE A 69 5.75 -14.73 -1.35
N GLU A 70 5.96 -13.82 -0.41
CA GLU A 70 5.36 -13.82 0.90
C GLU A 70 4.48 -12.59 1.09
N GLU A 71 3.36 -12.76 1.78
CA GLU A 71 2.47 -11.67 2.17
C GLU A 71 1.94 -11.92 3.58
N ASN A 72 1.85 -10.86 4.38
CA ASN A 72 1.22 -10.94 5.69
C ASN A 72 -0.26 -10.59 5.58
N TYR A 73 -1.09 -11.61 5.41
CA TYR A 73 -2.54 -11.43 5.32
C TYR A 73 -3.16 -11.63 6.71
N ASN A 74 -3.71 -10.55 7.30
CA ASN A 74 -4.38 -10.57 8.61
C ASN A 74 -3.56 -11.21 9.74
N GLY A 75 -2.24 -11.00 9.77
CA GLY A 75 -1.35 -11.55 10.79
C GLY A 75 -0.85 -12.97 10.51
N GLN A 76 -1.25 -13.56 9.37
CA GLN A 76 -0.77 -14.86 8.91
C GLN A 76 0.13 -14.68 7.70
N MET A 77 1.33 -15.27 7.77
CA MET A 77 2.25 -15.31 6.63
C MET A 77 1.74 -16.32 5.61
N VAL A 78 1.50 -15.84 4.40
CA VAL A 78 1.08 -16.65 3.26
C VAL A 78 2.21 -16.69 2.25
N TYR A 79 2.49 -17.89 1.73
CA TYR A 79 3.51 -18.11 0.71
C TYR A 79 2.87 -18.62 -0.57
N MET A 80 3.27 -18.04 -1.70
CA MET A 80 2.85 -18.49 -3.02
C MET A 80 4.04 -18.63 -3.94
N THR A 81 4.06 -19.70 -4.72
CA THR A 81 5.12 -19.98 -5.68
C THR A 81 4.65 -19.56 -7.06
N ILE A 82 5.46 -18.78 -7.77
CA ILE A 82 5.14 -18.26 -9.09
C ILE A 82 6.13 -18.86 -10.09
N ILE A 83 5.60 -19.54 -11.10
CA ILE A 83 6.39 -20.13 -12.18
C ILE A 83 6.54 -19.06 -13.26
N SER A 84 7.68 -18.39 -13.29
CA SER A 84 7.99 -17.36 -14.28
C SER A 84 9.50 -17.15 -14.41
N ASN A 85 9.96 -16.86 -15.62
CA ASN A 85 11.35 -16.55 -15.93
C ASN A 85 11.69 -15.06 -15.78
N THR A 86 10.77 -14.27 -15.21
CA THR A 86 11.01 -12.84 -15.06
C THR A 86 12.11 -12.58 -14.06
N SER A 87 13.01 -11.66 -14.40
CA SER A 87 14.06 -11.21 -13.49
C SER A 87 13.44 -10.44 -12.33
N VAL A 88 13.59 -11.00 -11.12
CA VAL A 88 13.14 -10.40 -9.86
C VAL A 88 14.28 -10.48 -8.85
N SER A 89 14.34 -9.55 -7.92
CA SER A 89 15.29 -9.54 -6.80
C SER A 89 14.58 -9.81 -5.48
N LEU A 90 15.35 -10.25 -4.47
CA LEU A 90 14.83 -10.40 -3.12
C LEU A 90 14.27 -9.07 -2.61
N LYS A 91 13.12 -9.14 -1.90
CA LYS A 91 12.34 -8.01 -1.37
C LYS A 91 11.62 -7.14 -2.42
N ASP A 92 11.73 -7.45 -3.71
CA ASP A 92 10.89 -6.78 -4.70
C ASP A 92 9.43 -7.06 -4.39
N LYS A 93 8.58 -6.03 -4.56
CA LYS A 93 7.13 -6.17 -4.39
C LYS A 93 6.50 -6.48 -5.73
N ILE A 94 5.72 -7.54 -5.77
CA ILE A 94 5.09 -8.02 -6.99
C ILE A 94 3.59 -7.93 -6.81
N THR A 95 2.90 -7.46 -7.85
CA THR A 95 1.46 -7.61 -8.00
C THR A 95 1.22 -8.29 -9.34
N LEU A 96 0.50 -9.40 -9.34
CA LEU A 96 0.27 -10.15 -10.57
C LEU A 96 -1.15 -10.70 -10.65
N ASN A 97 -1.61 -10.83 -11.89
CA ASN A 97 -2.79 -11.61 -12.25
C ASN A 97 -2.32 -12.91 -12.89
N GLY A 98 -2.75 -14.04 -12.32
CA GLY A 98 -2.34 -15.34 -12.81
C GLY A 98 -3.35 -16.44 -12.53
N VAL A 99 -3.11 -17.59 -13.12
CA VAL A 99 -3.98 -18.76 -12.97
C VAL A 99 -3.51 -19.60 -11.79
N LEU A 100 -4.42 -19.84 -10.84
CA LEU A 100 -4.17 -20.68 -9.68
C LEU A 100 -4.03 -22.15 -10.09
N GLY A 101 -2.91 -22.76 -9.77
CA GLY A 101 -2.65 -24.18 -9.93
C GLY A 101 -2.74 -24.95 -8.61
N PRO A 102 -2.32 -26.23 -8.62
CA PRO A 102 -2.17 -27.03 -7.41
C PRO A 102 -1.18 -26.38 -6.43
N ASP A 103 -1.33 -26.70 -5.14
CA ASP A 103 -0.38 -26.32 -4.08
C ASP A 103 -0.07 -24.81 -3.99
N ASN A 104 -1.07 -23.95 -4.24
CA ASN A 104 -0.94 -22.49 -4.23
C ASN A 104 0.14 -21.95 -5.20
N GLN A 105 0.34 -22.67 -6.30
CA GLN A 105 1.26 -22.26 -7.36
C GLN A 105 0.53 -21.42 -8.40
N ILE A 106 1.17 -20.37 -8.90
CA ILE A 106 0.70 -19.63 -10.06
C ILE A 106 1.41 -20.17 -11.29
N VAL A 107 0.64 -20.85 -12.15
CA VAL A 107 1.18 -21.62 -13.30
C VAL A 107 1.27 -20.76 -14.56
N SER A 108 0.37 -19.78 -14.70
CA SER A 108 0.34 -18.88 -15.85
C SER A 108 0.16 -17.46 -15.36
N VAL A 109 1.11 -16.59 -15.70
CA VAL A 109 1.10 -15.17 -15.37
C VAL A 109 0.56 -14.40 -16.58
N GLN A 110 -0.53 -13.65 -16.40
CA GLN A 110 -1.11 -12.81 -17.47
C GLN A 110 -0.52 -11.41 -17.45
N VAL A 111 -0.46 -10.81 -16.27
CA VAL A 111 0.08 -9.47 -16.04
C VAL A 111 0.88 -9.51 -14.76
N MET A 112 2.08 -8.95 -14.77
CA MET A 112 2.91 -8.82 -13.59
C MET A 112 3.57 -7.45 -13.54
N GLU A 113 3.36 -6.78 -12.42
CA GLU A 113 4.00 -5.53 -12.08
C GLU A 113 5.04 -5.81 -11.00
N VAL A 114 6.30 -5.47 -11.30
CA VAL A 114 7.42 -5.62 -10.37
C VAL A 114 7.83 -4.24 -9.90
N ASN A 115 7.71 -4.00 -8.61
CA ASN A 115 8.19 -2.81 -7.94
C ASN A 115 9.53 -3.13 -7.27
N GLU A 116 10.60 -2.74 -7.96
CA GLU A 116 11.97 -2.97 -7.52
C GLU A 116 12.24 -2.27 -6.18
N TYR A 117 12.73 -3.05 -5.20
CA TYR A 117 13.05 -2.54 -3.88
C TYR A 117 14.12 -1.44 -3.93
N TRP A 118 15.06 -1.53 -4.88
CA TRP A 118 16.10 -0.53 -5.07
C TRP A 118 15.56 0.85 -5.49
N LYS A 119 14.53 0.88 -6.36
CA LYS A 119 13.87 2.14 -6.76
C LYS A 119 13.20 2.81 -5.57
N TYR A 120 12.58 2.02 -4.69
CA TYR A 120 12.01 2.51 -3.44
C TYR A 120 13.07 3.12 -2.51
N ILE A 121 14.20 2.42 -2.29
CA ILE A 121 15.31 2.95 -1.49
C ILE A 121 15.86 4.25 -2.10
N PHE A 122 16.07 4.29 -3.41
CA PHE A 122 16.58 5.47 -4.09
C PHE A 122 15.64 6.67 -3.95
N LEU A 123 14.33 6.45 -4.03
CA LEU A 123 13.33 7.49 -3.79
C LEU A 123 13.44 8.07 -2.39
N LEU A 124 13.57 7.22 -1.37
CA LEU A 124 13.76 7.64 0.02
C LEU A 124 15.06 8.42 0.20
N PHE A 125 16.16 7.91 -0.35
CA PHE A 125 17.46 8.56 -0.28
C PHE A 125 17.44 9.94 -0.94
N ARG A 126 16.83 10.07 -2.13
CA ARG A 126 16.64 11.36 -2.81
C ARG A 126 15.83 12.33 -1.96
N SER A 127 14.72 11.88 -1.36
CA SER A 127 13.88 12.71 -0.50
C SER A 127 14.65 13.19 0.74
N PHE A 128 15.46 12.31 1.34
CA PHE A 128 16.32 12.63 2.47
C PHE A 128 17.36 13.71 2.14
N LEU A 129 17.99 13.65 0.96
CA LEU A 129 18.92 14.70 0.52
C LEU A 129 18.24 16.06 0.37
N VAL A 130 17.02 16.10 -0.18
CA VAL A 130 16.24 17.33 -0.28
C VAL A 130 15.90 17.88 1.10
N LEU A 131 15.57 17.02 2.06
CA LEU A 131 15.30 17.43 3.44
C LEU A 131 16.55 18.04 4.10
N ILE A 132 17.73 17.43 3.94
CA ILE A 132 18.99 18.00 4.46
C ILE A 132 19.24 19.38 3.85
N PHE A 133 19.09 19.52 2.53
CA PHE A 133 19.27 20.79 1.86
C PHE A 133 18.29 21.85 2.37
N LEU A 134 17.02 21.48 2.58
CA LEU A 134 16.00 22.38 3.11
C LEU A 134 16.35 22.81 4.54
N ILE A 135 16.74 21.87 5.42
CA ILE A 135 17.19 22.17 6.78
C ILE A 135 18.40 23.10 6.77
N TYR A 136 19.36 22.87 5.87
CA TYR A 136 20.53 23.74 5.72
C TYR A 136 20.13 25.17 5.33
N VAL A 137 19.30 25.33 4.29
CA VAL A 137 18.82 26.64 3.85
C VAL A 137 17.99 27.31 4.95
N PHE A 138 17.12 26.55 5.60
CA PHE A 138 16.29 27.02 6.69
C PHE A 138 17.15 27.55 7.83
N ASN A 139 18.10 26.78 8.34
CA ASN A 139 18.98 27.20 9.43
C ASN A 139 19.94 28.33 9.05
N ARG A 140 20.26 28.48 7.76
CA ARG A 140 21.09 29.58 7.26
C ARG A 140 20.38 30.92 7.36
N TYR A 141 19.08 30.95 7.05
CA TYR A 141 18.33 32.21 6.94
C TYR A 141 17.35 32.45 8.09
N TRP A 142 16.92 31.39 8.78
CA TRP A 142 15.85 31.41 9.78
C TRP A 142 16.35 30.76 11.07
N GLN A 143 15.92 31.30 12.19
CA GLN A 143 16.15 30.79 13.53
C GLN A 143 14.82 30.64 14.23
N PHE A 144 14.59 29.47 14.83
CA PHE A 144 13.40 29.23 15.63
C PHE A 144 13.57 29.84 17.03
N ASN A 145 12.67 30.75 17.40
CA ASN A 145 12.59 31.27 18.76
C ASN A 145 11.57 30.42 19.55
N GLN A 146 12.07 29.57 20.44
CA GLN A 146 11.25 28.66 21.24
C GLN A 146 10.37 29.42 22.25
N GLU A 147 10.83 30.55 22.80
CA GLU A 147 10.07 31.31 23.81
C GLU A 147 8.81 31.94 23.23
N LYS A 148 8.88 32.37 21.97
CA LYS A 148 7.77 33.04 21.27
C LYS A 148 7.07 32.14 20.26
N PHE A 149 7.55 30.91 20.10
CA PHE A 149 7.06 29.95 19.13
C PHE A 149 6.98 30.51 17.70
N GLU A 150 7.97 31.34 17.33
CA GLU A 150 8.02 32.06 16.06
C GLU A 150 9.34 31.81 15.34
N PHE A 151 9.31 31.78 14.01
CA PHE A 151 10.53 31.78 13.22
C PHE A 151 10.94 33.21 12.90
N ARG A 152 12.21 33.54 13.16
CA ARG A 152 12.80 34.84 12.82
C ARG A 152 13.85 34.66 11.74
N ARG A 153 13.85 35.57 10.78
CA ARG A 153 14.98 35.71 9.85
C ARG A 153 16.22 36.14 10.66
N ARG A 154 17.36 35.49 10.43
CA ARG A 154 18.66 35.93 10.97
C ARG A 154 19.12 37.22 10.30
#